data_AF-A0A154MAW7-F1
#
_entry.id   AF-A0A154MAW7-F1
#
_cell.length_a   1.000
_cell.length_b   1.000
_cell.length_c   1.000
_cell.angle_alpha   90.00
_cell.angle_beta   90.00
_cell.angle_gamma   90.00
#
_symmetry.space_group_name_H-M   'P 1'
#
loop_
_entity.id
_entity.type
_entity.pdbx_description
1 polymer ?
#
loop_
_entity_poly.entity_id
_entity_poly.type
_entity_poly.pdbx_seq_one_letter_code
_entity_poly.pdbx_strand_id
1 'polypeptide(L)'
;MAALALLTFVAQPASATEVQQNPPNWGLDRIDQRTGLDQLYHYGTDAKDVTIYVIDSGVDAAHPDFGGRVKPGKDFIEGGTDTSDTNGHGTYLAGVAASKTFGVAKGAQIVPVRVIDAQGGGATDKIIAGIDWVTQNARQPAVAVLGIAGAPNDRLDAAVRALAAVVPVALPAGGEAADAGQFSPARVTEALTVGSTDAGDQGGSTSNYGEVVDLFAPGEDVPGPTAGGSGSKMLSGTSSAAAHVAGVAALYRGLHAGVSAADVAKALVDGAAVDVLTGVHPGTANRLLQSPGTQLKRG
;
A
#
# COMPACT_ATOMS: atom_id res chain seq x y z
N MET A 1 -29.08 -24.09 22.28
CA MET A 1 -27.68 -24.06 22.74
C MET A 1 -26.81 -24.23 21.51
N ALA A 2 -26.21 -23.14 21.02
CA ALA A 2 -25.36 -23.15 19.83
C ALA A 2 -23.91 -23.39 20.27
N ALA A 3 -23.29 -24.41 19.69
CA ALA A 3 -21.90 -24.78 19.97
C ALA A 3 -20.95 -23.73 19.39
N LEU A 4 -20.12 -23.17 20.26
CA LEU A 4 -19.00 -22.30 19.97
C LEU A 4 -17.94 -23.13 19.23
N ALA A 5 -17.82 -22.95 17.91
CA ALA A 5 -16.68 -23.50 17.17
C ALA A 5 -15.46 -22.63 17.47
N LEU A 6 -14.62 -23.07 18.43
CA LEU A 6 -13.26 -22.59 18.54
C LEU A 6 -12.54 -22.95 17.23
N LEU A 7 -12.21 -21.96 16.40
CA LEU A 7 -11.17 -22.11 15.40
C LEU A 7 -9.86 -22.32 16.16
N THR A 8 -9.43 -23.58 16.28
CA THR A 8 -8.05 -23.89 16.63
C THR A 8 -7.15 -23.38 15.51
N PHE A 9 -6.35 -22.35 15.82
CA PHE A 9 -5.23 -21.92 14.99
C PHE A 9 -4.29 -23.12 14.83
N VAL A 10 -4.36 -23.80 13.69
CA VAL A 10 -3.27 -24.69 13.29
C VAL A 10 -2.14 -23.76 12.92
N ALA A 11 -1.13 -23.65 13.78
CA ALA A 11 0.12 -23.00 13.44
C ALA A 11 0.67 -23.70 12.19
N GLN A 12 0.61 -23.01 11.05
CA GLN A 12 1.41 -23.40 9.90
C GLN A 12 2.88 -23.39 10.33
N PRO A 13 3.72 -24.32 9.84
CA PRO A 13 5.14 -24.26 10.12
C PRO A 13 5.65 -22.89 9.68
N ALA A 14 6.29 -22.15 10.60
CA ALA A 14 6.87 -20.86 10.30
C ALA A 14 7.81 -21.01 9.10
N SER A 15 7.46 -20.40 7.96
CA SER A 15 8.40 -20.20 6.87
C SER A 15 9.65 -19.53 7.45
N ALA A 16 10.83 -19.97 7.00
CA ALA A 16 12.09 -19.36 7.41
C ALA A 16 12.01 -17.86 7.15
N THR A 17 12.16 -17.06 8.21
CA THR A 17 12.13 -15.60 8.13
C THR A 17 13.32 -15.13 7.34
N GLU A 18 13.08 -14.48 6.22
CA GLU A 18 14.13 -13.81 5.46
C GLU A 18 14.40 -12.43 6.08
N VAL A 19 15.65 -11.97 5.98
CA VAL A 19 16.09 -10.69 6.56
C VAL A 19 16.85 -9.90 5.52
N GLN A 20 16.40 -8.68 5.25
CA GLN A 20 17.19 -7.69 4.56
C GLN A 20 17.99 -6.87 5.57
N GLN A 21 19.31 -6.91 5.45
CA GLN A 21 20.23 -6.09 6.24
C GLN A 21 20.34 -4.70 5.61
N ASN A 22 20.34 -3.65 6.43
CA ASN A 22 20.45 -2.25 6.03
C ASN A 22 19.51 -1.89 4.87
N PRO A 23 18.17 -2.07 5.04
CA PRO A 23 17.24 -1.71 3.99
C PRO A 23 17.37 -0.21 3.67
N PRO A 24 17.56 0.18 2.38
CA PRO A 24 17.74 1.58 2.03
C PRO A 24 16.46 2.39 2.21
N ASN A 25 15.30 1.73 2.18
CA ASN A 25 14.04 2.31 2.61
C ASN A 25 13.88 2.12 4.12
N TRP A 26 14.05 3.20 4.88
CA TRP A 26 13.89 3.22 6.34
C TRP A 26 12.51 2.74 6.78
N GLY A 27 11.50 2.92 5.93
CA GLY A 27 10.14 2.47 6.19
C GLY A 27 10.03 0.96 6.34
N LEU A 28 10.90 0.19 5.67
CA LEU A 28 10.95 -1.26 5.84
C LEU A 28 11.40 -1.65 7.26
N ASP A 29 12.47 -1.03 7.74
CA ASP A 29 12.98 -1.20 9.11
C ASP A 29 11.90 -0.80 10.13
N ARG A 30 11.20 0.32 9.89
CA ARG A 30 10.19 0.78 10.85
C ARG A 30 8.99 -0.14 11.00
N ILE A 31 8.49 -0.73 9.93
CA ILE A 31 7.21 -1.47 9.96
C ILE A 31 7.33 -2.87 10.54
N ASP A 32 8.52 -3.46 10.72
CA ASP A 32 8.65 -4.80 11.28
C ASP A 32 8.84 -4.82 12.82
N GLN A 33 8.80 -3.66 13.45
CA GLN A 33 9.02 -3.47 14.89
C GLN A 33 8.17 -2.36 15.51
N ARG A 34 8.00 -2.42 16.83
CA ARG A 34 7.12 -1.47 17.54
C ARG A 34 7.77 -0.12 17.83
N THR A 35 9.09 -0.06 17.97
CA THR A 35 9.83 1.15 18.36
C THR A 35 11.20 1.20 17.71
N GLY A 36 11.64 2.40 17.31
CA GLY A 36 13.00 2.64 16.82
C GLY A 36 13.28 2.07 15.43
N LEU A 37 14.56 2.01 15.07
CA LEU A 37 15.13 1.46 13.84
C LEU A 37 16.31 0.55 14.20
N ASP A 38 16.37 -0.67 13.68
CA ASP A 38 17.41 -1.68 13.98
C ASP A 38 18.25 -2.08 12.76
N GLN A 39 18.00 -1.43 11.61
CA GLN A 39 18.61 -1.69 10.31
C GLN A 39 18.31 -3.07 9.74
N LEU A 40 17.24 -3.73 10.19
CA LEU A 40 16.80 -5.03 9.71
C LEU A 40 15.37 -4.93 9.21
N TYR A 41 15.08 -5.63 8.12
CA TYR A 41 13.71 -5.86 7.69
C TYR A 41 13.44 -7.36 7.55
N HIS A 42 12.58 -7.87 8.42
CA HIS A 42 12.16 -9.26 8.49
C HIS A 42 10.85 -9.48 7.76
N TYR A 43 10.79 -10.52 6.93
CA TYR A 43 9.57 -10.92 6.25
C TYR A 43 9.44 -12.45 6.25
N GLY A 44 8.29 -12.95 6.70
CA GLY A 44 7.98 -14.39 6.76
C GLY A 44 7.49 -14.99 5.44
N THR A 45 7.25 -14.14 4.44
CA THR A 45 6.88 -14.52 3.08
C THR A 45 7.30 -13.40 2.13
N ASP A 46 7.61 -13.72 0.88
CA ASP A 46 7.84 -12.73 -0.18
C ASP A 46 6.53 -12.35 -0.90
N ALA A 47 5.42 -13.01 -0.58
CA ALA A 47 4.11 -12.86 -1.23
C ALA A 47 4.11 -13.13 -2.75
N LYS A 48 4.96 -14.05 -3.25
CA LYS A 48 5.11 -14.36 -4.69
C LYS A 48 3.82 -14.71 -5.46
N ASP A 49 2.82 -15.24 -4.75
CA ASP A 49 1.54 -15.66 -5.33
C ASP A 49 0.46 -14.56 -5.25
N VAL A 50 0.80 -13.38 -4.71
CA VAL A 50 -0.12 -12.24 -4.55
C VAL A 50 0.12 -11.20 -5.65
N THR A 51 -0.97 -10.65 -6.18
CA THR A 51 -0.95 -9.56 -7.15
C THR A 51 -1.23 -8.21 -6.49
N ILE A 52 -0.38 -7.22 -6.72
CA ILE A 52 -0.60 -5.82 -6.37
C ILE A 52 -1.01 -5.07 -7.63
N TYR A 53 -2.26 -4.58 -7.66
CA TYR A 53 -2.74 -3.67 -8.69
C TYR A 53 -2.33 -2.24 -8.34
N VAL A 54 -1.52 -1.62 -9.19
CA VAL A 54 -1.02 -0.25 -9.01
C VAL A 54 -1.82 0.67 -9.93
N ILE A 55 -2.82 1.35 -9.38
CA ILE A 55 -3.70 2.26 -10.11
C ILE A 55 -3.11 3.67 -10.05
N ASP A 56 -2.31 4.03 -11.06
CA ASP A 56 -1.44 5.22 -11.05
C ASP A 56 -1.00 5.63 -12.47
N SER A 57 0.20 6.18 -12.65
CA SER A 57 0.78 6.65 -13.92
C SER A 57 1.37 5.57 -14.82
N GLY A 58 1.26 4.30 -14.42
CA GLY A 58 1.92 3.15 -15.06
C GLY A 58 3.08 2.61 -14.21
N VAL A 59 3.80 1.61 -14.74
CA VAL A 59 5.01 1.07 -14.11
C VAL A 59 6.06 0.78 -15.18
N ASP A 60 7.30 1.19 -14.95
CA ASP A 60 8.46 0.79 -15.74
C ASP A 60 8.78 -0.69 -15.50
N ALA A 61 8.20 -1.56 -16.35
CA ALA A 61 8.37 -3.00 -16.26
C ALA A 61 9.83 -3.48 -16.45
N ALA A 62 10.68 -2.67 -17.08
CA ALA A 62 12.08 -2.99 -17.33
C ALA A 62 12.99 -2.64 -16.15
N HIS A 63 12.49 -1.93 -15.13
CA HIS A 63 13.29 -1.58 -13.97
C HIS A 63 13.81 -2.86 -13.27
N PRO A 64 15.13 -3.02 -13.09
CA PRO A 64 15.74 -4.29 -12.66
C PRO A 64 15.27 -4.74 -11.27
N ASP A 65 14.88 -3.78 -10.42
CA ASP A 65 14.43 -4.06 -9.06
C ASP A 65 13.07 -4.80 -8.99
N PHE A 66 12.31 -4.85 -10.10
CA PHE A 66 11.11 -5.67 -10.22
C PHE A 66 11.39 -7.09 -10.72
N GLY A 67 12.54 -7.35 -11.37
CA GLY A 67 12.95 -8.69 -11.78
C GLY A 67 11.93 -9.45 -12.64
N GLY A 68 11.20 -8.76 -13.54
CA GLY A 68 10.20 -9.37 -14.42
C GLY A 68 8.86 -9.73 -13.75
N ARG A 69 8.62 -9.21 -12.53
CA ARG A 69 7.36 -9.42 -11.81
C ARG A 69 6.24 -8.45 -12.19
N VAL A 70 6.55 -7.40 -12.97
CA VAL A 70 5.52 -6.57 -13.60
C VAL A 70 4.86 -7.37 -14.73
N LYS A 71 3.55 -7.56 -14.62
CA LYS A 71 2.71 -8.33 -15.54
C LYS A 71 1.89 -7.41 -16.43
N PRO A 72 1.34 -7.91 -17.55
CA PRO A 72 0.50 -7.10 -18.42
C PRO A 72 -0.66 -6.44 -17.66
N GLY A 73 -0.77 -5.14 -17.84
CA GLY A 73 -1.80 -4.30 -17.24
C GLY A 73 -2.73 -3.70 -18.29
N LYS A 74 -3.32 -2.55 -17.95
CA LYS A 74 -4.19 -1.81 -18.88
C LYS A 74 -3.98 -0.30 -18.77
N ASP A 75 -3.97 0.35 -19.93
CA ASP A 75 -3.89 1.81 -20.04
C ASP A 75 -5.26 2.39 -20.39
N PHE A 76 -5.68 3.39 -19.61
CA PHE A 76 -6.93 4.14 -19.78
C PHE A 76 -6.69 5.57 -20.28
N ILE A 77 -5.43 6.04 -20.29
CA ILE A 77 -5.03 7.34 -20.84
C ILE A 77 -5.06 7.26 -22.37
N GLU A 78 -4.14 6.50 -22.97
CA GLU A 78 -4.05 6.36 -24.44
C GLU A 78 -4.89 5.18 -24.96
N GLY A 79 -5.26 4.26 -24.06
CA GLY A 79 -5.96 3.03 -24.39
C GLY A 79 -5.00 1.90 -24.80
N GLY A 80 -5.31 0.68 -24.36
CA GLY A 80 -4.58 -0.53 -24.74
C GLY A 80 -3.82 -1.16 -23.56
N THR A 81 -2.68 -1.77 -23.85
CA THR A 81 -1.90 -2.56 -22.87
C THR A 81 -0.51 -1.98 -22.59
N ASP A 82 -0.14 -0.86 -23.20
CA ASP A 82 1.11 -0.18 -22.88
C ASP A 82 0.94 0.66 -21.62
N THR A 83 1.39 0.12 -20.50
CA THR A 83 1.31 0.74 -19.18
C THR A 83 2.65 1.32 -18.74
N SER A 84 3.51 1.69 -19.69
CA SER A 84 4.80 2.31 -19.39
C SER A 84 4.62 3.59 -18.59
N ASP A 85 5.46 3.77 -17.58
CA ASP A 85 5.38 4.95 -16.71
C ASP A 85 6.20 6.10 -17.28
N THR A 86 5.52 7.15 -17.69
CA THR A 86 6.15 8.37 -18.21
C THR A 86 6.19 9.53 -17.20
N ASN A 87 5.60 9.34 -16.02
CA ASN A 87 5.65 10.31 -14.92
C ASN A 87 6.65 9.89 -13.83
N GLY A 88 6.67 8.60 -13.49
CA GLY A 88 7.55 8.00 -12.49
C GLY A 88 6.90 7.81 -11.11
N HIS A 89 5.67 8.26 -10.87
CA HIS A 89 4.99 8.07 -9.59
C HIS A 89 4.53 6.62 -9.39
N GLY A 90 3.88 6.03 -10.39
CA GLY A 90 3.40 4.64 -10.31
C GLY A 90 4.54 3.61 -10.18
N THR A 91 5.66 3.82 -10.88
CA THR A 91 6.89 3.01 -10.70
C THR A 91 7.41 3.09 -9.27
N TYR A 92 7.40 4.29 -8.70
CA TYR A 92 7.84 4.50 -7.33
C TYR A 92 6.92 3.80 -6.32
N LEU A 93 5.59 3.91 -6.46
CA LEU A 93 4.64 3.21 -5.58
C LEU A 93 4.71 1.70 -5.71
N ALA A 94 4.78 1.18 -6.94
CA ALA A 94 5.04 -0.24 -7.19
C ALA A 94 6.35 -0.69 -6.53
N GLY A 95 7.33 0.22 -6.54
CA GLY A 95 8.62 0.10 -5.89
C GLY A 95 8.54 -0.14 -4.39
N VAL A 96 7.96 0.81 -3.68
CA VAL A 96 7.76 0.77 -2.23
C VAL A 96 6.88 -0.43 -1.82
N ALA A 97 5.90 -0.79 -2.64
CA ALA A 97 5.05 -1.95 -2.36
C ALA A 97 5.79 -3.29 -2.55
N ALA A 98 6.55 -3.46 -3.64
CA ALA A 98 6.97 -4.79 -4.08
C ALA A 98 8.33 -4.89 -4.80
N SER A 99 9.18 -3.87 -4.85
CA SER A 99 10.53 -4.07 -5.42
C SER A 99 11.41 -4.94 -4.53
N LYS A 100 12.48 -5.50 -5.10
CA LYS A 100 13.45 -6.33 -4.36
C LYS A 100 14.15 -5.51 -3.28
N THR A 101 14.62 -4.31 -3.61
CA THR A 101 15.49 -3.51 -2.74
C THR A 101 14.72 -2.61 -1.77
N PHE A 102 13.67 -1.94 -2.26
CA PHE A 102 12.91 -0.93 -1.50
C PHE A 102 11.52 -1.41 -1.05
N GLY A 103 11.07 -2.54 -1.59
CA GLY A 103 9.71 -3.02 -1.42
C GLY A 103 9.47 -3.86 -0.18
N VAL A 104 8.24 -3.75 0.33
CA VAL A 104 7.71 -4.55 1.45
C VAL A 104 7.50 -6.01 1.03
N ALA A 105 6.75 -6.26 -0.05
CA ALA A 105 6.37 -7.58 -0.54
C ALA A 105 7.25 -8.01 -1.73
N LYS A 106 8.48 -8.46 -1.44
CA LYS A 106 9.58 -8.57 -2.41
C LYS A 106 9.38 -9.57 -3.56
N GLY A 107 8.46 -10.50 -3.42
CA GLY A 107 8.11 -11.52 -4.42
C GLY A 107 6.82 -11.22 -5.17
N ALA A 108 5.97 -10.29 -4.68
CA ALA A 108 4.64 -10.05 -5.24
C ALA A 108 4.67 -9.68 -6.73
N GLN A 109 3.62 -10.06 -7.44
CA GLN A 109 3.41 -9.66 -8.83
C GLN A 109 2.81 -8.26 -8.87
N ILE A 110 3.16 -7.49 -9.89
CA ILE A 110 2.68 -6.11 -10.05
C ILE A 110 1.86 -6.04 -11.34
N VAL A 111 0.63 -5.52 -11.25
CA VAL A 111 -0.20 -5.24 -12.43
C VAL A 111 -0.46 -3.73 -12.50
N PRO A 112 0.16 -3.01 -13.44
CA PRO A 112 -0.08 -1.58 -13.60
C PRO A 112 -1.45 -1.31 -14.22
N VAL A 113 -2.12 -0.28 -13.71
CA VAL A 113 -3.40 0.22 -14.23
C VAL A 113 -3.21 1.71 -14.44
N ARG A 114 -2.86 2.08 -15.66
CA ARG A 114 -2.46 3.45 -16.00
C ARG A 114 -3.69 4.33 -16.19
N VAL A 115 -3.90 5.24 -15.25
CA VAL A 115 -5.02 6.21 -15.22
C VAL A 115 -4.56 7.65 -15.01
N ILE A 116 -3.25 7.85 -14.82
CA ILE A 116 -2.58 9.15 -14.72
C ILE A 116 -1.63 9.33 -15.90
N ASP A 117 -1.64 10.52 -16.51
CA ASP A 117 -0.79 10.89 -17.64
C ASP A 117 0.64 11.29 -17.21
N ALA A 118 1.47 11.64 -18.19
CA ALA A 118 2.86 12.02 -17.96
C ALA A 118 3.02 13.27 -17.06
N GLN A 119 2.03 14.16 -17.06
CA GLN A 119 2.02 15.41 -16.30
C GLN A 119 1.40 15.24 -14.89
N GLY A 120 0.95 14.04 -14.53
CA GLY A 120 0.27 13.80 -13.26
C GLY A 120 -1.23 14.08 -13.31
N GLY A 121 -1.80 14.33 -14.50
CA GLY A 121 -3.22 14.54 -14.71
C GLY A 121 -3.99 13.23 -14.86
N GLY A 122 -5.18 13.16 -14.28
CA GLY A 122 -6.07 12.00 -14.42
C GLY A 122 -7.52 12.43 -14.51
N ALA A 123 -8.17 12.15 -15.63
CA ALA A 123 -9.60 12.40 -15.77
C ALA A 123 -10.38 11.38 -14.93
N THR A 124 -11.35 11.86 -14.14
CA THR A 124 -12.07 11.02 -13.17
C THR A 124 -12.74 9.80 -13.82
N ASP A 125 -13.26 9.94 -15.04
CA ASP A 125 -13.85 8.85 -15.80
C ASP A 125 -12.85 7.75 -16.15
N LYS A 126 -11.59 8.11 -16.45
CA LYS A 126 -10.49 7.16 -16.68
C LYS A 126 -10.06 6.46 -15.41
N ILE A 127 -9.99 7.20 -14.30
CA ILE A 127 -9.68 6.64 -12.98
C ILE A 127 -10.75 5.61 -12.59
N ILE A 128 -12.03 5.97 -12.70
CA ILE A 128 -13.16 5.06 -12.44
C ILE A 128 -13.08 3.83 -13.35
N ALA A 129 -12.82 4.01 -14.65
CA ALA A 129 -12.71 2.89 -15.59
C ALA A 129 -11.55 1.92 -15.22
N GLY A 130 -10.44 2.43 -14.70
CA GLY A 130 -9.34 1.62 -14.19
C GLY A 130 -9.74 0.82 -12.94
N ILE A 131 -10.41 1.47 -11.99
CA ILE A 131 -10.93 0.85 -10.76
C ILE A 131 -11.93 -0.26 -11.10
N ASP A 132 -12.88 0.02 -11.99
CA ASP A 132 -13.89 -0.95 -12.45
C ASP A 132 -13.23 -2.16 -13.14
N TRP A 133 -12.18 -1.91 -13.93
CA TRP A 133 -11.43 -2.99 -14.58
C TRP A 133 -10.75 -3.90 -13.56
N VAL A 134 -10.11 -3.36 -12.52
CA VAL A 134 -9.55 -4.19 -11.44
C VAL A 134 -10.67 -4.95 -10.73
N THR A 135 -11.77 -4.28 -10.39
CA THR A 135 -12.93 -4.89 -9.72
C THR A 135 -13.43 -6.12 -10.48
N GLN A 136 -13.43 -6.08 -11.81
CA GLN A 136 -13.91 -7.17 -12.67
C GLN A 136 -12.85 -8.22 -13.02
N ASN A 137 -11.55 -7.87 -12.99
CA ASN A 137 -10.47 -8.71 -13.53
C ASN A 137 -9.42 -9.11 -12.48
N ALA A 138 -9.59 -8.72 -11.22
CA ALA A 138 -8.65 -9.04 -10.15
C ALA A 138 -8.44 -10.55 -10.01
N ARG A 139 -7.18 -11.00 -10.14
CA ARG A 139 -6.79 -12.39 -9.91
C ARG A 139 -6.38 -12.56 -8.45
N GLN A 140 -7.19 -13.28 -7.68
CA GLN A 140 -6.92 -13.52 -6.27
C GLN A 140 -5.76 -14.51 -6.06
N PRO A 141 -4.97 -14.36 -4.98
CA PRO A 141 -5.02 -13.30 -3.98
C PRO A 141 -4.52 -11.96 -4.53
N ALA A 142 -5.27 -10.88 -4.29
CA ALA A 142 -4.95 -9.55 -4.79
C ALA A 142 -5.15 -8.43 -3.76
N VAL A 143 -4.38 -7.36 -3.95
CA VAL A 143 -4.51 -6.06 -3.26
C VAL A 143 -4.41 -4.94 -4.29
N ALA A 144 -4.87 -3.75 -3.94
CA ALA A 144 -4.73 -2.56 -4.77
C ALA A 144 -4.15 -1.38 -3.99
N VAL A 145 -3.38 -0.55 -4.68
CA VAL A 145 -2.98 0.78 -4.23
C VAL A 145 -3.42 1.80 -5.27
N LEU A 146 -4.05 2.87 -4.81
CA LEU A 146 -4.41 4.02 -5.65
C LEU A 146 -3.57 5.20 -5.17
N GLY A 147 -2.63 5.69 -5.98
CA GLY A 147 -1.80 6.85 -5.61
C GLY A 147 -2.47 8.20 -5.86
N ILE A 148 -3.79 8.28 -5.67
CA ILE A 148 -4.63 9.40 -6.11
C ILE A 148 -5.44 9.93 -4.92
N ALA A 149 -5.41 11.24 -4.74
CA ALA A 149 -6.34 11.98 -3.88
C ALA A 149 -6.73 13.28 -4.58
N GLY A 150 -7.92 13.79 -4.30
CA GLY A 150 -8.40 15.04 -4.88
C GLY A 150 -9.75 15.48 -4.33
N ALA A 151 -10.38 16.42 -5.03
CA ALA A 151 -11.67 16.98 -4.64
C ALA A 151 -12.75 15.89 -4.51
N PRO A 152 -13.75 16.08 -3.61
CA PRO A 152 -14.85 15.15 -3.42
C PRO A 152 -15.55 14.74 -4.71
N ASN A 153 -15.75 13.44 -4.89
CA ASN A 153 -16.44 12.89 -6.04
C ASN A 153 -17.15 11.56 -5.71
N ASP A 154 -18.48 11.61 -5.58
CA ASP A 154 -19.30 10.47 -5.18
C ASP A 154 -19.21 9.28 -6.16
N ARG A 155 -18.95 9.53 -7.45
CA ARG A 155 -18.79 8.45 -8.44
C ARG A 155 -17.47 7.72 -8.25
N LEU A 156 -16.40 8.46 -7.97
CA LEU A 156 -15.10 7.87 -7.64
C LEU A 156 -15.21 7.04 -6.36
N ASP A 157 -15.86 7.57 -5.33
CA ASP A 157 -16.04 6.86 -4.07
C ASP A 157 -16.84 5.56 -4.22
N ALA A 158 -17.90 5.60 -5.04
CA ALA A 158 -18.69 4.40 -5.34
C ALA A 158 -17.86 3.32 -6.03
N ALA A 159 -17.00 3.70 -6.98
CA ALA A 159 -16.09 2.77 -7.65
C ALA A 159 -15.07 2.17 -6.68
N VAL A 160 -14.47 2.99 -5.81
CA VAL A 160 -13.50 2.52 -4.81
C VAL A 160 -14.16 1.60 -3.78
N ARG A 161 -15.39 1.90 -3.33
CA ARG A 161 -16.16 1.01 -2.46
C ARG A 161 -16.41 -0.35 -3.12
N ALA A 162 -16.74 -0.37 -4.40
CA ALA A 162 -16.92 -1.63 -5.15
C ALA A 162 -15.61 -2.42 -5.25
N LEU A 163 -14.48 -1.75 -5.47
CA LEU A 163 -13.17 -2.39 -5.47
C LEU A 163 -12.79 -2.95 -4.09
N ALA A 164 -13.02 -2.18 -3.03
CA ALA A 164 -12.75 -2.56 -1.65
C ALA A 164 -13.55 -3.78 -1.18
N ALA A 165 -14.72 -4.03 -1.79
CA ALA A 165 -15.50 -5.24 -1.54
C ALA A 165 -14.83 -6.53 -2.07
N VAL A 166 -13.90 -6.44 -3.02
CA VAL A 166 -13.27 -7.61 -3.67
C VAL A 166 -11.77 -7.74 -3.38
N VAL A 167 -11.06 -6.64 -3.15
CA VAL A 167 -9.63 -6.61 -2.77
C VAL A 167 -9.38 -5.59 -1.67
N PRO A 168 -8.40 -5.78 -0.77
CA PRO A 168 -7.96 -4.72 0.13
C PRO A 168 -7.40 -3.56 -0.72
N VAL A 169 -7.79 -2.34 -0.38
CA VAL A 169 -7.39 -1.13 -1.10
C VAL A 169 -6.69 -0.20 -0.12
N ALA A 170 -5.49 0.26 -0.47
CA ALA A 170 -4.78 1.30 0.26
C ALA A 170 -4.88 2.65 -0.48
N LEU A 171 -5.26 3.69 0.24
CA LEU A 171 -5.49 5.05 -0.26
C LEU A 171 -4.61 6.05 0.51
N PRO A 172 -4.03 7.05 -0.16
CA PRO A 172 -3.42 8.19 0.53
C PRO A 172 -4.49 9.02 1.23
N ALA A 173 -4.22 9.50 2.44
CA ALA A 173 -5.10 10.46 3.13
C ALA A 173 -5.15 11.83 2.43
N GLY A 174 -4.12 12.15 1.63
CA GLY A 174 -3.90 13.47 1.01
C GLY A 174 -2.77 14.26 1.68
N GLY A 175 -2.39 15.39 1.08
CA GLY A 175 -1.16 16.15 1.34
C GLY A 175 -1.40 17.63 1.67
N GLU A 176 -2.59 17.96 2.18
CA GLU A 176 -3.07 19.34 2.35
C GLU A 176 -3.06 19.81 3.82
N ALA A 177 -2.57 18.98 4.76
CA ALA A 177 -2.71 19.22 6.21
C ALA A 177 -4.15 19.57 6.62
N ALA A 178 -5.11 18.81 6.07
CA ALA A 178 -6.54 19.03 6.23
C ALA A 178 -7.28 17.75 6.64
N ASP A 179 -8.57 17.89 6.96
CA ASP A 179 -9.45 16.75 7.22
C ASP A 179 -9.60 15.88 5.95
N ALA A 180 -9.09 14.65 6.01
CA ALA A 180 -9.15 13.65 4.94
C ALA A 180 -10.59 13.31 4.52
N GLY A 181 -11.57 13.53 5.40
CA GLY A 181 -13.00 13.36 5.10
C GLY A 181 -13.51 14.31 4.01
N GLN A 182 -12.76 15.37 3.70
CA GLN A 182 -13.06 16.35 2.66
C GLN A 182 -12.47 15.99 1.29
N PHE A 183 -11.89 14.80 1.13
CA PHE A 183 -11.21 14.38 -0.10
C PHE A 183 -11.70 13.01 -0.59
N SER A 184 -11.69 12.84 -1.91
CA SER A 184 -11.95 11.55 -2.56
C SER A 184 -10.66 11.01 -3.18
N PRO A 185 -10.41 9.68 -3.08
CA PRO A 185 -11.24 8.67 -2.41
C PRO A 185 -10.93 8.49 -0.91
N ALA A 186 -10.11 9.35 -0.28
CA ALA A 186 -9.68 9.21 1.12
C ALA A 186 -10.84 9.03 2.13
N ARG A 187 -12.03 9.57 1.86
CA ARG A 187 -13.22 9.40 2.71
C ARG A 187 -13.95 8.06 2.58
N VAL A 188 -13.48 7.12 1.74
CA VAL A 188 -14.11 5.80 1.54
C VAL A 188 -13.68 4.84 2.65
N THR A 189 -14.55 4.66 3.64
CA THR A 189 -14.29 3.86 4.86
C THR A 189 -14.16 2.35 4.64
N GLU A 190 -14.55 1.84 3.47
CA GLU A 190 -14.34 0.43 3.12
C GLU A 190 -12.89 0.15 2.68
N ALA A 191 -12.12 1.18 2.33
CA ALA A 191 -10.70 1.10 2.01
C ALA A 191 -9.84 1.55 3.21
N LEU A 192 -8.54 1.25 3.17
CA LEU A 192 -7.57 1.72 4.17
C LEU A 192 -7.04 3.11 3.76
N THR A 193 -7.42 4.14 4.49
CA THR A 193 -6.90 5.50 4.29
C THR A 193 -5.70 5.75 5.19
N VAL A 194 -4.59 6.15 4.57
CA VAL A 194 -3.26 6.08 5.16
C VAL A 194 -2.62 7.46 5.29
N GLY A 195 -2.33 7.87 6.52
CA GLY A 195 -1.51 9.04 6.83
C GLY A 195 -0.01 8.75 6.73
N SER A 196 0.82 9.78 6.57
CA SER A 196 2.29 9.62 6.49
C SER A 196 2.98 9.91 7.82
N THR A 197 4.11 9.24 8.05
CA THR A 197 5.04 9.55 9.14
C THR A 197 6.48 9.67 8.63
N ASP A 198 7.30 10.35 9.41
CA ASP A 198 8.76 10.36 9.26
C ASP A 198 9.45 9.26 10.08
N ALA A 199 10.78 9.16 9.93
CA ALA A 199 11.62 8.18 10.61
C ALA A 199 11.73 8.39 12.13
N GLY A 200 11.28 9.56 12.64
CA GLY A 200 11.26 9.91 14.06
C GLY A 200 9.89 9.68 14.71
N ASP A 201 9.00 8.91 14.07
CA ASP A 201 7.62 8.68 14.51
C ASP A 201 6.81 9.97 14.66
N GLN A 202 7.12 11.01 13.88
CA GLN A 202 6.26 12.20 13.74
C GLN A 202 5.27 11.99 12.61
N GLY A 203 4.01 12.40 12.81
CA GLY A 203 3.06 12.58 11.72
C GLY A 203 3.59 13.59 10.69
N GLY A 204 3.46 13.26 9.40
CA GLY A 204 3.93 14.10 8.31
C GLY A 204 3.26 15.47 8.32
N SER A 205 4.05 16.53 8.15
CA SER A 205 3.57 17.92 8.29
C SER A 205 2.46 18.29 7.29
N THR A 206 2.43 17.64 6.13
CA THR A 206 1.41 17.82 5.09
C THR A 206 0.36 16.71 5.09
N SER A 207 0.53 15.66 5.91
CA SER A 207 -0.44 14.56 5.97
C SER A 207 -1.80 15.09 6.34
N ASN A 208 -2.81 14.73 5.57
CA ASN A 208 -4.19 14.89 6.02
C ASN A 208 -4.46 14.00 7.24
N TYR A 209 -5.50 14.38 7.98
CA TYR A 209 -5.85 13.85 9.30
C TYR A 209 -7.36 13.61 9.43
N GLY A 210 -7.80 13.16 10.60
CA GLY A 210 -9.21 13.05 10.96
C GLY A 210 -9.71 11.61 11.06
N GLU A 211 -11.01 11.47 11.32
CA GLU A 211 -11.63 10.20 11.71
C GLU A 211 -11.59 9.13 10.61
N VAL A 212 -11.45 9.53 9.36
CA VAL A 212 -11.39 8.60 8.22
C VAL A 212 -10.00 8.01 8.00
N VAL A 213 -8.95 8.49 8.68
CA VAL A 213 -7.61 7.91 8.60
C VAL A 213 -7.54 6.68 9.51
N ASP A 214 -7.35 5.50 8.91
CA ASP A 214 -7.35 4.22 9.62
C ASP A 214 -6.07 3.99 10.41
N LEU A 215 -4.93 4.33 9.79
CA LEU A 215 -3.58 4.15 10.31
C LEU A 215 -2.58 5.02 9.53
N PHE A 216 -1.37 5.10 10.08
CA PHE A 216 -0.23 5.76 9.49
C PHE A 216 0.82 4.75 9.02
N ALA A 217 1.62 5.14 8.03
CA ALA A 217 2.77 4.37 7.58
C ALA A 217 3.91 5.30 7.16
N PRO A 218 5.15 4.78 7.02
CA PRO A 218 6.29 5.54 6.52
C PRO A 218 5.97 6.24 5.19
N GLY A 219 6.06 7.57 5.19
CA GLY A 219 5.68 8.37 4.02
C GLY A 219 6.57 9.56 3.76
N GLU A 220 7.37 10.02 4.72
CA GLU A 220 8.31 11.14 4.54
C GLU A 220 9.72 10.63 4.21
N ASP A 221 10.37 11.25 3.22
CA ASP A 221 11.74 10.98 2.79
C ASP A 221 11.99 9.48 2.53
N VAL A 222 11.07 8.85 1.80
CA VAL A 222 11.10 7.41 1.50
C VAL A 222 11.84 7.16 0.18
N PRO A 223 12.96 6.40 0.19
CA PRO A 223 13.64 5.99 -1.04
C PRO A 223 12.88 4.89 -1.80
N GLY A 224 12.86 4.99 -3.13
CA GLY A 224 12.24 4.00 -4.01
C GLY A 224 12.76 4.09 -5.46
N PRO A 225 12.47 3.09 -6.31
CA PRO A 225 12.89 3.10 -7.70
C PRO A 225 12.25 4.26 -8.49
N THR A 226 12.93 4.70 -9.55
CA THR A 226 12.40 5.70 -10.50
C THR A 226 12.33 5.13 -11.91
N ALA A 227 11.34 5.55 -12.69
CA ALA A 227 11.19 5.15 -14.08
C ALA A 227 12.35 5.65 -14.96
N GLY A 228 12.61 4.93 -16.06
CA GLY A 228 13.58 5.35 -17.09
C GLY A 228 15.00 4.84 -16.87
N GLY A 229 15.19 3.76 -16.11
CA GLY A 229 16.51 3.17 -15.87
C GLY A 229 16.56 2.27 -14.64
N SER A 230 17.71 2.27 -13.96
CA SER A 230 17.93 1.51 -12.71
C SER A 230 18.12 2.42 -11.50
N GLY A 231 17.67 3.68 -11.61
CA GLY A 231 17.88 4.71 -10.58
C GLY A 231 16.92 4.57 -9.41
N SER A 232 17.12 5.43 -8.41
CA SER A 232 16.17 5.62 -7.31
C SER A 232 15.95 7.10 -7.07
N LYS A 233 14.85 7.43 -6.41
CA LYS A 233 14.50 8.77 -5.93
C LYS A 233 13.93 8.67 -4.53
N MET A 234 13.89 9.81 -3.85
CA MET A 234 13.26 9.95 -2.55
C MET A 234 12.02 10.81 -2.72
N LEU A 235 10.87 10.34 -2.22
CA LEU A 235 9.63 11.10 -2.21
C LEU A 235 9.03 11.15 -0.82
N SER A 236 8.27 12.21 -0.58
CA SER A 236 7.50 12.44 0.64
C SER A 236 6.02 12.55 0.28
N GLY A 237 5.16 11.87 1.04
CA GLY A 237 3.71 11.97 0.94
C GLY A 237 2.96 10.71 1.36
N THR A 238 1.65 10.89 1.54
CA THR A 238 0.72 9.81 1.91
C THR A 238 0.60 8.71 0.85
N SER A 239 0.96 8.99 -0.42
CA SER A 239 1.06 7.96 -1.46
C SER A 239 2.14 6.93 -1.13
N SER A 240 3.31 7.35 -0.63
CA SER A 240 4.37 6.44 -0.17
C SER A 240 3.89 5.59 1.01
N ALA A 241 3.13 6.19 1.94
CA ALA A 241 2.55 5.48 3.07
C ALA A 241 1.52 4.42 2.60
N ALA A 242 0.64 4.76 1.67
CA ALA A 242 -0.31 3.83 1.07
C ALA A 242 0.37 2.64 0.37
N ALA A 243 1.51 2.87 -0.30
CA ALA A 243 2.29 1.80 -0.91
C ALA A 243 2.88 0.82 0.11
N HIS A 244 3.35 1.30 1.27
CA HIS A 244 3.76 0.42 2.37
C HIS A 244 2.59 -0.45 2.86
N VAL A 245 1.41 0.15 3.06
CA VAL A 245 0.19 -0.56 3.48
C VAL A 245 -0.22 -1.63 2.47
N ALA A 246 -0.18 -1.31 1.18
CA ALA A 246 -0.48 -2.28 0.12
C ALA A 246 0.51 -3.46 0.13
N GLY A 247 1.80 -3.19 0.34
CA GLY A 247 2.81 -4.22 0.52
C GLY A 247 2.55 -5.11 1.73
N VAL A 248 2.20 -4.53 2.89
CA VAL A 248 1.86 -5.31 4.10
C VAL A 248 0.58 -6.13 3.90
N ALA A 249 -0.43 -5.57 3.22
CA ALA A 249 -1.64 -6.30 2.86
C ALA A 249 -1.33 -7.50 1.94
N ALA A 250 -0.36 -7.35 1.02
CA ALA A 250 0.11 -8.45 0.18
C ALA A 250 0.82 -9.54 1.00
N LEU A 251 1.71 -9.18 1.93
CA LEU A 251 2.32 -10.13 2.86
C LEU A 251 1.25 -10.88 3.67
N TYR A 252 0.25 -10.16 4.19
CA TYR A 252 -0.83 -10.75 4.96
C TYR A 252 -1.64 -11.75 4.14
N ARG A 253 -2.01 -11.40 2.89
CA ARG A 253 -2.68 -12.34 1.97
C ARG A 253 -1.81 -13.54 1.60
N GLY A 254 -0.50 -13.35 1.48
CA GLY A 254 0.45 -14.43 1.20
C GLY A 254 0.50 -15.48 2.33
N LEU A 255 0.28 -15.05 3.58
CA LEU A 255 0.17 -15.94 4.74
C LEU A 255 -1.25 -16.48 4.96
N HIS A 256 -2.27 -15.73 4.54
CA HIS A 256 -3.68 -16.04 4.82
C HIS A 256 -4.51 -16.07 3.53
N ALA A 257 -4.30 -17.13 2.74
CA ALA A 257 -5.09 -17.35 1.52
C ALA A 257 -6.59 -17.49 1.85
N GLY A 258 -7.43 -16.82 1.05
CA GLY A 258 -8.90 -16.92 1.18
C GLY A 258 -9.55 -15.96 2.19
N VAL A 259 -8.77 -15.13 2.90
CA VAL A 259 -9.31 -14.07 3.77
C VAL A 259 -9.99 -12.98 2.94
N SER A 260 -11.11 -12.45 3.42
CA SER A 260 -11.87 -11.38 2.73
C SER A 260 -11.09 -10.07 2.72
N ALA A 261 -11.44 -9.15 1.81
CA ALA A 261 -10.80 -7.84 1.74
C ALA A 261 -10.93 -7.04 3.05
N ALA A 262 -12.15 -7.03 3.62
CA ALA A 262 -12.46 -6.36 4.88
C ALA A 262 -11.68 -6.96 6.07
N ASP A 263 -11.54 -8.28 6.11
CA ASP A 263 -10.79 -8.95 7.19
C ASP A 263 -9.28 -8.67 7.12
N VAL A 264 -8.71 -8.52 5.90
CA VAL A 264 -7.32 -8.07 5.75
C VAL A 264 -7.17 -6.63 6.27
N ALA A 265 -8.07 -5.72 5.87
CA ALA A 265 -8.04 -4.34 6.34
C ALA A 265 -8.13 -4.26 7.87
N LYS A 266 -9.09 -4.98 8.45
CA LYS A 266 -9.23 -5.10 9.90
C LYS A 266 -7.98 -5.64 10.57
N ALA A 267 -7.38 -6.71 10.03
CA ALA A 267 -6.18 -7.31 10.62
C ALA A 267 -4.98 -6.35 10.63
N LEU A 268 -4.82 -5.52 9.59
CA LEU A 268 -3.77 -4.50 9.55
C LEU A 268 -3.99 -3.40 10.59
N VAL A 269 -5.23 -2.92 10.74
CA VAL A 269 -5.59 -1.91 11.75
C VAL A 269 -5.41 -2.45 13.17
N ASP A 270 -5.91 -3.67 13.44
CA ASP A 270 -5.79 -4.32 14.75
C ASP A 270 -4.34 -4.70 15.10
N GLY A 271 -3.52 -4.97 14.07
CA GLY A 271 -2.11 -5.32 14.21
C GLY A 271 -1.16 -4.13 14.44
N ALA A 272 -1.64 -2.91 14.21
CA ALA A 272 -0.83 -1.70 14.29
C ALA A 272 -0.21 -1.46 15.69
N ALA A 273 0.90 -0.73 15.72
CA ALA A 273 1.46 -0.18 16.94
C ALA A 273 0.63 1.05 17.34
N VAL A 274 0.08 1.06 18.55
CA VAL A 274 -0.85 2.09 19.04
C VAL A 274 -0.12 3.08 19.93
N ASP A 275 -0.43 4.37 19.78
CA ASP A 275 0.09 5.47 20.61
C ASP A 275 1.63 5.59 20.63
N VAL A 276 2.28 5.19 19.54
CA VAL A 276 3.74 5.32 19.35
C VAL A 276 4.12 6.60 18.61
N LEU A 277 3.17 7.22 17.90
CA LEU A 277 3.42 8.41 17.10
C LEU A 277 3.26 9.69 17.91
N THR A 278 4.00 10.71 17.48
CA THR A 278 3.90 12.09 17.93
C THR A 278 3.49 12.98 16.75
N GLY A 279 3.06 14.22 17.02
CA GLY A 279 2.61 15.13 15.95
C GLY A 279 1.31 14.72 15.24
N VAL A 280 0.62 13.69 15.72
CA VAL A 280 -0.68 13.26 15.17
C VAL A 280 -1.76 14.28 15.56
N HIS A 281 -2.50 14.78 14.57
CA HIS A 281 -3.60 15.71 14.80
C HIS A 281 -4.70 15.06 15.67
N PRO A 282 -5.26 15.77 16.68
CA PRO A 282 -6.36 15.27 17.49
C PRO A 282 -7.55 14.78 16.65
N GLY A 283 -8.18 13.67 17.04
CA GLY A 283 -9.26 13.05 16.27
C GLY A 283 -8.81 12.10 15.16
N THR A 284 -7.50 11.89 14.99
CA THR A 284 -6.93 10.88 14.10
C THR A 284 -6.48 9.66 14.91
N ALA A 285 -6.70 8.46 14.41
CA ALA A 285 -6.27 7.24 15.10
C ALA A 285 -4.73 7.16 15.15
N ASN A 286 -4.13 7.12 16.35
CA ASN A 286 -2.69 6.94 16.52
C ASN A 286 -2.31 5.46 16.39
N ARG A 287 -2.22 5.00 15.14
CA ARG A 287 -1.91 3.62 14.78
C ARG A 287 -0.84 3.63 13.71
N LEU A 288 0.31 3.03 13.96
CA LEU A 288 1.38 2.87 12.98
C LEU A 288 1.39 1.44 12.43
N LEU A 289 1.45 1.32 11.11
CA LEU A 289 1.52 0.06 10.37
C LEU A 289 2.57 -0.90 10.96
N GLN A 290 2.20 -2.17 11.08
CA GLN A 290 3.13 -3.25 11.44
C GLN A 290 3.01 -4.39 10.42
N SER A 291 4.14 -4.90 9.95
CA SER A 291 4.18 -6.06 9.06
C SER A 291 3.95 -7.34 9.88
N PRO A 292 3.40 -8.42 9.27
CA PRO A 292 3.26 -9.71 9.94
C PRO A 292 4.56 -10.27 10.53
N GLY A 293 5.73 -9.79 10.10
CA GLY A 293 7.04 -10.16 10.63
C GLY A 293 7.26 -9.77 12.10
N THR A 294 6.54 -8.78 12.63
CA THR A 294 6.71 -8.29 14.01
C THR A 294 6.44 -9.35 15.09
N GLN A 295 5.64 -10.38 14.79
CA GLN A 295 5.39 -11.47 15.75
C GLN A 295 6.63 -12.35 16.00
N LEU A 296 7.61 -12.33 15.10
CA LEU A 296 8.82 -13.15 15.18
C LEU A 296 9.90 -12.53 16.08
N LYS A 297 9.84 -11.22 16.37
CA LYS A 297 10.72 -10.54 17.33
C LYS A 297 10.26 -10.70 18.80
N ARG A 298 9.20 -11.47 19.08
CA ARG A 298 8.71 -11.75 20.45
C ARG A 298 9.37 -12.99 21.11
N GLY A 299 10.54 -13.41 20.61
CA GLY A 299 11.34 -14.51 21.18
C GLY A 299 12.31 -14.03 22.24
#